data_AF-A0A7K1BD18-F1
#
_entry.id   AF-A0A7K1BD18-F1
#
_cell.length_a   1.000
_cell.length_b   1.000
_cell.length_c   1.000
_cell.angle_alpha   90.00
_cell.angle_beta   90.00
_cell.angle_gamma   90.00
#
_symmetry.space_group_name_H-M   'P 1'
#
loop_
_entity.id
_entity.type
_entity.pdbx_description
1 polymer ?
#
loop_
_entity_poly.entity_id
_entity_poly.type
_entity_poly.pdbx_seq_one_letter_code
_entity_poly.pdbx_strand_id
1 'polypeptide(L)'
;MSKAQVTAHLKKFDKKQREILAQLRTDILVELPTAQEVIKYGIPTFEVEGVPVLGFDGYKAHNSVFPYGGSINQYLEKELAKYVQTKGSIHFALDKPFPKPLLKKLIKVKIAHINASYPNRMGEYMEFYGNGILKAKGKMKQAKMHGYWEWFRKDGTKLRSGSFKNGEQSGLWITYDQNGKPYKKSNFPS
;
A
#
# COMPACT_ATOMS: atom_id res chain seq x y z
N MET A 1 4.51 17.78 -3.40
CA MET A 1 3.98 18.78 -2.43
C MET A 1 3.47 18.16 -1.12
N SER A 2 3.10 16.89 -1.10
CA SER A 2 2.41 16.26 0.04
C SER A 2 3.26 15.93 1.27
N LYS A 3 4.55 15.60 1.11
CA LYS A 3 5.48 15.37 2.24
C LYS A 3 5.61 16.57 3.17
N ALA A 4 5.68 17.78 2.60
CA ALA A 4 5.75 19.03 3.34
C ALA A 4 4.44 19.33 4.09
N GLN A 5 3.29 18.99 3.50
CA GLN A 5 1.99 19.13 4.16
C GLN A 5 1.87 18.21 5.38
N VAL A 6 2.33 16.96 5.27
CA VAL A 6 2.39 16.04 6.43
C VAL A 6 3.32 16.59 7.51
N THR A 7 4.51 17.09 7.14
CA THR A 7 5.43 17.72 8.12
C THR A 7 4.79 18.92 8.81
N ALA A 8 4.08 19.78 8.05
CA ALA A 8 3.36 20.92 8.62
C ALA A 8 2.21 20.47 9.54
N HIS A 9 1.48 19.42 9.18
CA HIS A 9 0.41 18.86 9.99
C HIS A 9 0.90 18.41 11.37
N LEU A 10 2.04 17.73 11.44
CA LEU A 10 2.61 17.26 12.70
C LEU A 10 3.02 18.39 13.65
N LYS A 11 3.24 19.62 13.17
CA LYS A 11 3.58 20.78 14.01
C LYS A 11 2.44 21.21 14.94
N LYS A 12 1.22 20.74 14.71
CA LYS A 12 0.04 21.01 15.55
C LYS A 12 0.12 20.34 16.92
N PHE A 13 0.95 19.31 17.06
CA PHE A 13 1.11 18.55 18.30
C PHE A 13 2.31 19.04 19.12
N ASP A 14 2.23 18.84 20.44
CA ASP A 14 3.35 19.12 21.33
C ASP A 14 4.59 18.28 20.98
N LYS A 15 5.73 18.64 21.56
CA LYS A 15 7.01 18.02 21.21
C LYS A 15 7.00 16.50 21.39
N LYS A 16 6.49 15.99 22.52
CA LYS A 16 6.54 14.55 22.85
C LYS A 16 5.63 13.75 21.92
N GLN A 17 4.38 14.19 21.76
CA GLN A 17 3.43 13.52 20.88
C GLN A 17 3.91 13.55 19.42
N ARG A 18 4.44 14.70 18.97
CA ARG A 18 4.98 14.87 17.62
C ARG A 18 6.16 13.93 17.33
N GLU A 19 7.04 13.70 18.30
CA GLU A 19 8.16 12.75 18.16
C GLU A 19 7.65 11.32 17.95
N ILE A 20 6.62 10.90 18.70
CA ILE A 20 5.99 9.57 18.53
C ILE A 20 5.32 9.43 17.15
N LEU A 21 4.58 10.44 16.70
CA LEU A 21 3.95 10.43 15.38
C LEU A 21 4.98 10.47 14.24
N ALA A 22 6.08 11.20 14.40
CA ALA A 22 7.18 11.23 13.43
C ALA A 22 7.93 9.89 13.36
N GLN A 23 8.08 9.19 14.50
CA GLN A 23 8.64 7.85 14.53
C GLN A 23 7.73 6.86 13.79
N LEU A 24 6.42 6.90 14.05
CA LEU A 24 5.44 6.07 13.34
C LEU A 24 5.48 6.31 11.82
N ARG A 25 5.51 7.59 11.39
CA ARG A 25 5.66 7.96 9.98
C ARG A 25 6.88 7.30 9.34
N THR A 26 8.01 7.32 10.04
CA THR A 26 9.27 6.73 9.57
C THR A 26 9.16 5.20 9.47
N ASP A 27 8.59 4.55 10.48
CA ASP A 27 8.42 3.10 10.50
C ASP A 27 7.46 2.63 9.39
N ILE A 28 6.42 3.42 9.06
CA ILE A 28 5.53 3.12 7.93
C ILE A 28 6.28 3.19 6.60
N LEU A 29 7.12 4.21 6.39
CA LEU A 29 7.89 4.35 5.15
C LEU A 29 8.94 3.24 4.96
N VAL A 30 9.44 2.65 6.05
CA VAL A 30 10.30 1.46 5.98
C VAL A 30 9.52 0.23 5.50
N GLU A 31 8.29 0.04 5.99
CA GLU A 31 7.45 -1.10 5.60
C GLU A 31 6.71 -0.90 4.26
N LEU A 32 6.53 0.35 3.82
CA LEU A 32 5.90 0.77 2.56
C LEU A 32 6.84 1.69 1.74
N PRO A 33 7.93 1.16 1.18
CA PRO A 33 9.00 1.97 0.58
C PRO A 33 8.58 2.76 -0.67
N THR A 34 7.51 2.34 -1.35
CA THR A 34 6.97 3.01 -2.54
C THR A 34 5.78 3.92 -2.22
N ALA A 35 5.37 4.01 -0.95
CA ALA A 35 4.21 4.82 -0.60
C ALA A 35 4.48 6.31 -0.76
N GLN A 36 3.49 7.00 -1.31
CA GLN A 36 3.41 8.44 -1.30
C GLN A 36 2.66 8.89 -0.06
N GLU A 37 3.19 9.89 0.61
CA GLU A 37 2.49 10.56 1.69
C GLU A 37 1.50 11.55 1.09
N VAL A 38 0.27 11.63 1.59
CA VAL A 38 -0.79 12.56 1.17
C VAL A 38 -1.62 12.98 2.38
N ILE A 39 -2.41 14.05 2.23
CA ILE A 39 -3.47 14.38 3.18
C ILE A 39 -4.80 13.95 2.57
N LYS A 40 -5.49 12.99 3.19
CA LYS A 40 -6.84 12.55 2.80
C LYS A 40 -7.77 12.71 3.99
N TYR A 41 -8.94 13.32 3.77
CA TYR A 41 -9.91 13.63 4.83
C TYR A 41 -9.31 14.39 6.03
N GLY A 42 -8.31 15.24 5.77
CA GLY A 42 -7.60 16.00 6.81
C GLY A 42 -6.51 15.23 7.56
N ILE A 43 -6.26 13.96 7.21
CA ILE A 43 -5.35 13.06 7.94
C ILE A 43 -4.14 12.67 7.06
N PRO A 44 -2.91 12.67 7.62
CA PRO A 44 -1.75 12.05 6.99
C PRO A 44 -1.98 10.60 6.59
N THR A 45 -1.81 10.31 5.30
CA THR A 45 -2.12 9.01 4.68
C THR A 45 -0.99 8.57 3.76
N PHE A 46 -0.71 7.27 3.76
CA PHE A 46 0.22 6.60 2.86
C PHE A 46 -0.57 5.86 1.79
N GLU A 47 -0.30 6.18 0.54
CA GLU A 47 -0.91 5.53 -0.62
C GLU A 47 0.13 4.88 -1.53
N VAL A 48 -0.26 3.76 -2.13
CA VAL A 48 0.54 3.03 -3.11
C VAL A 48 -0.28 2.96 -4.38
N GLU A 49 0.28 3.42 -5.51
CA GLU A 49 -0.43 3.48 -6.80
C GLU A 49 -1.82 4.16 -6.67
N GLY A 50 -1.91 5.22 -5.85
CA GLY A 50 -3.15 5.95 -5.57
C GLY A 50 -4.13 5.28 -4.60
N VAL A 51 -3.83 4.05 -4.13
CA VAL A 51 -4.65 3.30 -3.18
C VAL A 51 -4.24 3.62 -1.74
N PRO A 52 -5.14 4.14 -0.89
CA PRO A 52 -4.85 4.38 0.53
C PRO A 52 -4.58 3.07 1.28
N VAL A 53 -3.39 2.96 1.87
CA VAL A 53 -2.98 1.79 2.65
C VAL A 53 -3.16 2.08 4.14
N LEU A 54 -2.59 3.16 4.66
CA LEU A 54 -2.57 3.43 6.09
C LEU A 54 -2.59 4.92 6.37
N GLY A 55 -3.36 5.38 7.34
CA GLY A 55 -3.32 6.75 7.86
C GLY A 55 -2.84 6.79 9.30
N PHE A 56 -2.45 7.96 9.79
CA PHE A 56 -2.16 8.18 11.20
C PHE A 56 -2.44 9.63 11.61
N ASP A 57 -2.83 9.84 12.87
CA ASP A 57 -2.97 11.19 13.43
C ASP A 57 -2.88 11.21 14.96
N GLY A 58 -2.71 12.40 15.53
CA GLY A 58 -2.75 12.67 16.96
C GLY A 58 -4.08 13.25 17.43
N TYR A 59 -4.46 12.94 18.67
CA TYR A 59 -5.61 13.49 19.39
C TYR A 59 -5.20 13.90 20.80
N LYS A 60 -6.09 14.60 21.53
CA LYS A 60 -5.81 15.08 22.90
C LYS A 60 -5.47 13.96 23.89
N ALA A 61 -6.08 12.79 23.73
CA ALA A 61 -5.97 11.67 24.69
C ALA A 61 -5.16 10.47 24.17
N HIS A 62 -4.95 10.38 22.85
CA HIS A 62 -4.31 9.23 22.21
C HIS A 62 -3.78 9.62 20.82
N ASN A 63 -2.99 8.73 20.23
CA ASN A 63 -2.68 8.72 18.82
C ASN A 63 -3.48 7.61 18.13
N SER A 64 -3.69 7.71 16.82
CA SER A 64 -4.44 6.73 16.04
C SER A 64 -3.71 6.29 14.79
N VAL A 65 -3.84 5.00 14.49
CA VAL A 65 -3.53 4.42 13.18
C VAL A 65 -4.84 4.06 12.49
N PHE A 66 -4.94 4.34 11.19
CA PHE A 66 -6.13 4.14 10.35
C PHE A 66 -5.83 3.14 9.23
N PRO A 67 -6.13 1.84 9.41
CA PRO A 67 -5.85 0.81 8.42
C PRO A 67 -6.74 0.87 7.18
N TYR A 68 -7.81 1.67 7.22
CA TYR A 68 -8.84 1.79 6.19
C TYR A 68 -9.46 0.43 5.79
N GLY A 69 -10.75 0.24 6.09
CA GLY A 69 -11.44 -1.02 5.85
C GLY A 69 -11.97 -1.59 7.16
N GLY A 70 -13.29 -1.63 7.29
CA GLY A 70 -13.97 -1.81 8.58
C GLY A 70 -13.77 -3.15 9.28
N SER A 71 -13.07 -4.10 8.65
CA SER A 71 -12.81 -5.45 9.17
C SER A 71 -11.33 -5.75 9.38
N ILE A 72 -10.41 -4.82 9.07
CA ILE A 72 -8.96 -5.09 9.15
C ILE A 72 -8.54 -5.50 10.56
N ASN A 73 -9.12 -4.87 11.59
CA ASN A 73 -8.81 -5.16 12.99
C ASN A 73 -9.16 -6.60 13.40
N GLN A 74 -10.17 -7.23 12.78
CA GLN A 74 -10.62 -8.58 13.11
C GLN A 74 -9.56 -9.65 12.78
N TYR A 75 -8.70 -9.39 11.80
CA TYR A 75 -7.61 -10.32 11.47
C TYR A 75 -6.44 -10.27 12.46
N LEU A 76 -6.47 -9.35 13.43
CA LEU A 76 -5.40 -9.10 14.40
C LEU A 76 -5.94 -8.99 15.84
N GLU A 77 -7.08 -9.64 16.13
CA GLU A 77 -7.77 -9.52 17.43
C GLU A 77 -6.85 -9.80 18.63
N LYS A 78 -6.04 -10.86 18.55
CA LYS A 78 -5.14 -11.25 19.64
C LYS A 78 -4.08 -10.18 19.91
N GLU A 79 -3.46 -9.65 18.86
CA GLU A 79 -2.45 -8.61 18.98
C GLU A 79 -3.03 -7.24 19.39
N LEU A 80 -4.29 -6.99 19.01
CA LEU A 80 -4.99 -5.73 19.28
C LEU A 80 -5.78 -5.71 20.59
N ALA A 81 -5.89 -6.84 21.30
CA ALA A 81 -6.70 -7.00 22.51
C ALA A 81 -6.46 -5.94 23.60
N LYS A 82 -5.23 -5.41 23.69
CA LYS A 82 -4.85 -4.38 24.69
C LYS A 82 -5.07 -2.94 24.23
N TYR A 83 -5.51 -2.73 22.99
CA TYR A 83 -5.69 -1.39 22.42
C TYR A 83 -7.18 -1.04 22.37
N VAL A 84 -7.48 0.23 22.61
CA VAL A 84 -8.81 0.78 22.29
C VAL A 84 -8.94 0.81 20.77
N GLN A 85 -10.06 0.31 20.26
CA GLN A 85 -10.31 0.18 18.84
C GLN A 85 -11.67 0.77 18.48
N THR A 86 -11.76 1.32 17.27
CA THR A 86 -13.03 1.56 16.59
C THR A 86 -13.10 0.69 15.34
N LYS A 87 -14.20 0.77 14.58
CA LYS A 87 -14.31 0.09 13.28
C LYS A 87 -13.21 0.49 12.29
N GLY A 88 -12.62 1.69 12.43
CA GLY A 88 -11.66 2.24 11.46
C GLY A 88 -10.32 2.66 12.03
N SER A 89 -10.10 2.57 13.35
CA SER A 89 -8.89 3.06 14.00
C SER A 89 -8.43 2.16 15.14
N ILE A 90 -7.12 2.22 15.40
CA ILE A 90 -6.47 1.62 16.57
C ILE A 90 -5.82 2.76 17.34
N HIS A 91 -6.21 2.93 18.60
CA HIS A 91 -5.70 4.00 19.46
C HIS A 91 -4.51 3.51 20.27
N PHE A 92 -3.44 4.31 20.33
CA PHE A 92 -2.25 4.04 21.12
C PHE A 92 -1.82 5.27 21.92
N ALA A 93 -0.94 5.09 22.90
CA ALA A 93 -0.58 6.16 23.82
C ALA A 93 0.11 7.34 23.12
N LEU A 94 -0.02 8.52 23.72
CA LEU A 94 0.58 9.78 23.23
C LEU A 94 2.11 9.71 23.19
N ASP A 95 2.69 9.00 24.14
CA ASP A 95 4.11 9.00 24.48
C ASP A 95 4.80 7.63 24.28
N LYS A 96 4.10 6.64 23.74
CA LYS A 96 4.65 5.31 23.45
C LYS A 96 4.58 5.00 21.96
N PRO A 97 5.65 4.47 21.35
CA PRO A 97 5.65 4.12 19.94
C PRO A 97 4.67 2.97 19.66
N PHE A 98 4.08 2.98 18.46
CA PHE A 98 3.30 1.86 17.97
C PHE A 98 4.24 0.66 17.70
N PRO A 99 3.95 -0.56 18.16
CA PRO A 99 4.91 -1.66 18.03
C PRO A 99 5.20 -2.03 16.57
N LYS A 100 6.47 -1.96 16.16
CA LYS A 100 6.89 -2.28 14.77
C LYS A 100 6.43 -3.65 14.28
N PRO A 101 6.50 -4.75 15.08
CA PRO A 101 5.99 -6.05 14.62
C PRO A 101 4.48 -6.04 14.34
N LEU A 102 3.71 -5.29 15.12
CA LEU A 102 2.28 -5.13 14.90
C LEU A 102 2.00 -4.25 13.67
N LEU A 103 2.76 -3.18 13.47
CA LEU A 103 2.68 -2.32 12.28
C LEU A 103 2.87 -3.13 11.00
N LYS A 104 3.92 -3.97 10.98
CA LYS A 104 4.23 -4.84 9.84
C LYS A 104 3.10 -5.83 9.55
N LYS A 105 2.54 -6.47 10.58
CA LYS A 105 1.38 -7.36 10.44
C LYS A 105 0.15 -6.61 9.89
N LEU A 106 -0.12 -5.43 10.42
CA LEU A 106 -1.23 -4.57 10.00
C LEU A 106 -1.13 -4.20 8.52
N ILE A 107 0.04 -3.73 8.08
CA ILE A 107 0.30 -3.40 6.68
C ILE A 107 0.13 -4.64 5.79
N LYS A 108 0.69 -5.80 6.19
CA LYS A 108 0.56 -7.03 5.40
C LYS A 108 -0.90 -7.48 5.23
N VAL A 109 -1.69 -7.44 6.31
CA VAL A 109 -3.14 -7.75 6.27
C VAL A 109 -3.86 -6.78 5.35
N LYS A 110 -3.57 -5.48 5.47
CA LYS A 110 -4.18 -4.45 4.64
C LYS A 110 -3.85 -4.62 3.16
N ILE A 111 -2.60 -4.92 2.81
CA ILE A 111 -2.22 -5.20 1.42
C ILE A 111 -2.94 -6.45 0.89
N ALA A 112 -3.04 -7.52 1.68
CA ALA A 112 -3.80 -8.70 1.27
C ALA A 112 -5.28 -8.37 1.01
N HIS A 113 -5.88 -7.53 1.86
CA HIS A 113 -7.24 -7.06 1.67
C HIS A 113 -7.40 -6.19 0.41
N ILE A 114 -6.42 -5.33 0.10
CA ILE A 114 -6.39 -4.57 -1.17
C ILE A 114 -6.30 -5.52 -2.36
N ASN A 115 -5.40 -6.50 -2.34
CA ASN A 115 -5.27 -7.47 -3.43
C ASN A 115 -6.58 -8.24 -3.69
N ALA A 116 -7.29 -8.61 -2.62
CA ALA A 116 -8.58 -9.30 -2.71
C ALA A 116 -9.71 -8.43 -3.31
N SER A 117 -9.52 -7.10 -3.37
CA SER A 117 -10.48 -6.19 -4.00
C SER A 117 -10.31 -6.04 -5.52
N TYR A 118 -9.26 -6.66 -6.09
CA TYR A 118 -9.00 -6.65 -7.53
C TYR A 118 -9.40 -7.99 -8.19
N PRO A 119 -9.84 -7.98 -9.46
CA PRO A 119 -10.04 -6.80 -10.30
C PRO A 119 -11.20 -5.92 -9.79
N ASN A 120 -11.10 -4.61 -9.99
CA ASN A 120 -12.18 -3.71 -9.64
C ASN A 120 -13.36 -3.86 -10.62
N ARG A 121 -14.48 -3.17 -10.37
CA ARG A 121 -15.69 -3.25 -11.21
C ARG A 121 -15.47 -2.84 -12.68
N MET A 122 -14.44 -2.06 -12.97
CA MET A 122 -14.08 -1.65 -14.33
C MET A 122 -13.10 -2.62 -15.02
N GLY A 123 -12.75 -3.71 -14.35
CA GLY A 123 -11.80 -4.71 -14.81
C GLY A 123 -10.34 -4.31 -14.62
N GLU A 124 -10.03 -3.14 -14.04
CA GLU A 124 -8.64 -2.80 -13.71
C GLU A 124 -8.12 -3.77 -12.66
N TYR A 125 -6.87 -4.22 -12.82
CA TYR A 125 -6.23 -5.17 -11.95
C TYR A 125 -4.92 -4.59 -11.44
N MET A 126 -4.72 -4.65 -10.12
CA MET A 126 -3.44 -4.46 -9.47
C MET A 126 -3.24 -5.55 -8.42
N GLU A 127 -2.02 -6.02 -8.31
CA GLU A 127 -1.58 -6.92 -7.23
C GLU A 127 -0.29 -6.35 -6.63
N PHE A 128 -0.18 -6.38 -5.30
CA PHE A 128 0.98 -5.87 -4.56
C PHE A 128 1.65 -6.99 -3.75
N TYR A 129 2.97 -6.92 -3.59
CA TYR A 129 3.69 -7.66 -2.56
C TYR A 129 3.32 -7.12 -1.17
N GLY A 130 3.54 -7.91 -0.11
CA GLY A 130 3.10 -7.55 1.25
C GLY A 130 3.68 -6.25 1.85
N ASN A 131 4.68 -5.65 1.20
CA ASN A 131 5.26 -4.33 1.52
C ASN A 131 4.71 -3.19 0.63
N GLY A 132 3.64 -3.44 -0.11
CA GLY A 132 3.04 -2.45 -1.01
C GLY A 132 3.79 -2.25 -2.33
N ILE A 133 4.87 -2.98 -2.63
CA ILE A 133 5.47 -2.87 -3.97
C ILE A 133 4.53 -3.51 -4.99
N LEU A 134 4.25 -2.79 -6.09
CA LEU A 134 3.42 -3.31 -7.18
C LEU A 134 4.05 -4.60 -7.73
N LYS A 135 3.24 -5.64 -7.89
CA LYS A 135 3.65 -6.96 -8.41
C LYS A 135 3.14 -7.16 -9.83
N ALA A 136 1.89 -6.78 -10.10
CA ALA A 136 1.30 -6.85 -11.42
C ALA A 136 0.25 -5.74 -11.60
N LYS A 137 0.13 -5.22 -12.82
CA LYS A 137 -1.01 -4.39 -13.21
C LYS A 137 -1.42 -4.64 -14.66
N GLY A 138 -2.71 -4.45 -14.93
CA GLY A 138 -3.29 -4.57 -16.26
C GLY A 138 -4.82 -4.58 -16.17
N LYS A 139 -5.47 -5.14 -17.19
CA LYS A 139 -6.93 -5.19 -17.26
C LYS A 139 -7.45 -6.61 -17.46
N MET A 140 -8.54 -6.93 -16.80
CA MET A 140 -9.30 -8.17 -16.93
C MET A 140 -10.61 -7.90 -17.69
N LYS A 141 -10.95 -8.76 -18.66
CA LYS A 141 -12.22 -8.77 -19.38
C LYS A 141 -12.75 -10.20 -19.42
N GLN A 142 -13.99 -10.42 -18.99
CA GLN A 142 -14.61 -11.76 -18.95
C GLN A 142 -13.70 -12.81 -18.26
N ALA A 143 -13.17 -12.47 -17.08
CA ALA A 143 -12.24 -13.29 -16.29
C ALA A 143 -10.90 -13.64 -16.99
N LYS A 144 -10.56 -12.99 -18.10
CA LYS A 144 -9.30 -13.18 -18.84
C LYS A 144 -8.47 -11.90 -18.86
N MET A 145 -7.14 -12.05 -18.91
CA MET A 145 -6.22 -10.94 -19.10
C MET A 145 -6.47 -10.29 -20.47
N HIS A 146 -6.50 -8.97 -20.49
CA HIS A 146 -6.79 -8.18 -21.69
C HIS A 146 -5.96 -6.90 -21.73
N GLY A 147 -5.55 -6.51 -22.94
CA GLY A 147 -4.76 -5.31 -23.16
C GLY A 147 -3.36 -5.45 -22.58
N TYR A 148 -2.74 -4.31 -22.27
CA TYR A 148 -1.37 -4.25 -21.79
C TYR A 148 -1.25 -4.65 -20.31
N TRP A 149 -0.20 -5.40 -20.00
CA TRP A 149 0.13 -5.89 -18.66
C TRP A 149 1.59 -5.66 -18.33
N GLU A 150 1.84 -5.43 -17.04
CA GLU A 150 3.17 -5.28 -16.47
C GLU A 150 3.30 -6.11 -15.21
N TRP A 151 4.47 -6.70 -15.02
CA TRP A 151 4.86 -7.40 -13.80
C TRP A 151 6.17 -6.84 -13.29
N PHE A 152 6.34 -6.84 -11.98
CA PHE A 152 7.46 -6.24 -11.29
C PHE A 152 8.01 -7.19 -10.22
N ARG A 153 9.29 -7.05 -9.92
CA ARG A 153 9.97 -7.78 -8.85
C ARG A 153 9.71 -7.13 -7.49
N LYS A 154 10.15 -7.81 -6.43
CA LYS A 154 10.04 -7.33 -5.05
C LYS A 154 10.83 -6.05 -4.75
N ASP A 155 11.77 -5.68 -5.61
CA ASP A 155 12.51 -4.41 -5.53
C ASP A 155 11.85 -3.29 -6.36
N GLY A 156 10.73 -3.58 -7.03
CA GLY A 156 10.01 -2.65 -7.91
C GLY A 156 10.54 -2.60 -9.35
N THR A 157 11.64 -3.30 -9.67
CA THR A 157 12.14 -3.37 -11.04
C THR A 157 11.16 -4.11 -11.94
N LYS A 158 10.99 -3.60 -13.17
CA LYS A 158 10.11 -4.24 -14.14
C LYS A 158 10.66 -5.63 -14.49
N LEU A 159 9.81 -6.64 -14.41
CA LEU A 159 10.12 -8.03 -14.71
C LEU A 159 9.72 -8.38 -16.15
N ARG A 160 8.48 -8.03 -16.51
CA ARG A 160 7.89 -8.39 -17.80
C ARG A 160 6.82 -7.39 -18.20
N SER A 161 6.60 -7.23 -19.50
CA SER A 161 5.40 -6.61 -20.03
C SER A 161 5.01 -7.19 -21.37
N GLY A 162 3.75 -7.01 -21.73
CA GLY A 162 3.20 -7.43 -23.02
C GLY A 162 1.70 -7.24 -23.03
N SER A 163 1.05 -7.63 -24.12
CA SER A 163 -0.40 -7.52 -24.23
C SER A 163 -1.07 -8.88 -24.32
N PHE A 164 -2.33 -8.92 -23.92
CA PHE A 164 -3.22 -10.06 -24.13
C PHE A 164 -4.45 -9.71 -24.96
N LYS A 165 -4.86 -10.66 -25.80
CA LYS A 165 -6.13 -10.66 -26.52
C LYS A 165 -6.86 -11.96 -26.18
N ASN A 166 -8.07 -11.87 -25.64
CA ASN A 166 -8.87 -13.02 -25.23
C ASN A 166 -8.16 -14.01 -24.27
N GLY A 167 -7.25 -13.52 -23.43
CA GLY A 167 -6.45 -14.32 -22.50
C GLY A 167 -5.15 -14.89 -23.10
N GLU A 168 -4.90 -14.69 -24.39
CA GLU A 168 -3.70 -15.18 -25.08
C GLU A 168 -2.70 -14.05 -25.30
N GLN A 169 -1.40 -14.38 -25.27
CA GLN A 169 -0.33 -13.40 -25.49
C GLN A 169 -0.41 -12.85 -26.91
N SER A 170 -0.35 -11.52 -27.04
CA SER A 170 -0.44 -10.84 -28.34
C SER A 170 0.64 -9.77 -28.49
N GLY A 171 1.22 -9.66 -29.68
CA GLY A 171 2.19 -8.62 -30.03
C GLY A 171 3.52 -8.75 -29.28
N LEU A 172 4.17 -7.61 -29.05
CA LEU A 172 5.50 -7.57 -28.44
C LEU A 172 5.44 -7.83 -26.93
N TRP A 173 6.22 -8.81 -26.50
CA TRP A 173 6.51 -9.12 -25.12
C TRP A 173 7.97 -8.85 -24.81
N ILE A 174 8.21 -8.24 -23.65
CA ILE A 174 9.54 -7.87 -23.18
C ILE A 174 9.74 -8.47 -21.80
N THR A 175 10.82 -9.22 -21.62
CA THR A 175 11.36 -9.61 -20.31
C THR A 175 12.57 -8.73 -20.03
N TYR A 176 12.67 -8.23 -18.82
CA TYR A 176 13.71 -7.30 -18.40
C TYR A 176 14.70 -7.99 -17.47
N ASP A 177 15.97 -7.58 -17.48
CA ASP A 177 16.98 -8.03 -16.52
C ASP A 177 16.75 -7.41 -15.12
N GLN A 178 17.66 -7.70 -14.19
CA GLN A 178 17.64 -7.17 -12.82
C GLN A 178 17.79 -5.64 -12.73
N ASN A 179 18.33 -4.98 -13.76
CA ASN A 179 18.47 -3.53 -13.83
C ASN A 179 17.30 -2.87 -14.55
N GLY A 180 16.27 -3.64 -14.94
CA GLY A 180 15.12 -3.15 -15.69
C GLY A 180 15.42 -2.88 -17.17
N LYS A 181 16.52 -3.41 -17.73
CA LYS A 181 16.83 -3.29 -19.16
C LYS A 181 16.19 -4.44 -19.94
N PRO A 182 15.69 -4.22 -21.18
CA PRO A 182 15.17 -5.30 -22.00
C PRO A 182 16.22 -6.41 -22.22
N TYR A 183 15.93 -7.60 -21.72
CA TYR A 183 16.78 -8.79 -21.84
C TYR A 183 16.33 -9.70 -22.98
N LYS A 184 15.01 -9.90 -23.11
CA LYS A 184 14.42 -10.75 -24.14
C LYS A 184 13.18 -10.10 -24.73
N LYS A 185 13.07 -10.14 -26.05
CA LYS A 185 11.87 -9.74 -26.80
C LYS A 185 11.28 -10.95 -27.51
N SER A 186 9.96 -11.05 -27.53
CA SER A 186 9.24 -12.12 -28.23
C SER A 186 7.99 -11.52 -28.86
N ASN A 187 7.64 -11.95 -30.06
CA ASN A 187 6.47 -11.45 -30.77
C ASN A 187 5.44 -12.58 -30.90
N PHE A 188 4.19 -12.29 -30.56
CA PHE A 188 3.09 -13.23 -30.63
C PHE A 188 2.06 -12.78 -31.67
N PRO A 189 1.30 -13.72 -32.28
CA PRO A 189 0.21 -13.38 -33.19
C PRO A 189 -0.76 -12.37 -32.58
N SER A 190 -1.33 -11.50 -33.43
CA SER A 190 -2.26 -10.44 -33.04
C SER A 190 -3.72 -10.85 -33.23
#